data_AF-A0A9D8AD58-F1
#
_entry.id   AF-A0A9D8AD58-F1
#
_cell.length_a   1.000
_cell.length_b   1.000
_cell.length_c   1.000
_cell.angle_alpha   90.00
_cell.angle_beta   90.00
_cell.angle_gamma   90.00
#
_symmetry.space_group_name_H-M   'P 1'
#
loop_
_entity.id
_entity.type
_entity.pdbx_description
1 polymer ?
#
loop_
_entity_poly.entity_id
_entity_poly.type
_entity_poly.pdbx_seq_one_letter_code
_entity_poly.pdbx_strand_id
1 'polypeptide(L)' 'MKIEKKLQDLENKIIYGLEEAYRKMVIVKKQNNSPLIVSRDGKVVAIPPDEIPPTVKYK' A
#
# COMPACT_ATOMS: atom_id res chain seq x y z
N MET A 1 27.72 9.03 8.68
CA MET A 1 26.86 10.20 8.42
C MET A 1 26.36 10.37 6.98
N LYS A 2 27.19 10.62 5.94
CA LYS A 2 26.65 10.95 4.58
C LYS A 2 25.95 9.78 3.88
N ILE A 3 26.40 8.55 4.13
CA ILE A 3 25.82 7.33 3.54
C ILE A 3 24.51 6.95 4.26
N GLU A 4 24.50 6.95 5.58
CA GLU A 4 23.29 6.67 6.39
C GLU A 4 22.14 7.64 6.05
N LYS A 5 22.44 8.94 5.91
CA LYS A 5 21.44 9.93 5.50
C LYS A 5 20.87 9.66 4.10
N LYS A 6 21.72 9.29 3.14
CA LYS A 6 21.28 8.91 1.79
C LYS A 6 20.40 7.66 1.81
N LEU A 7 20.73 6.69 2.66
CA LEU A 7 19.96 5.46 2.80
C LEU A 7 18.58 5.74 3.41
N GLN A 8 18.52 6.57 4.45
CA GLN A 8 17.28 6.99 5.07
C GLN A 8 16.40 7.82 4.11
N ASP A 9 16.99 8.72 3.32
CA ASP A 9 16.26 9.47 2.29
C ASP A 9 15.69 8.55 1.21
N LEU A 10 16.44 7.52 0.81
CA LEU A 10 15.97 6.52 -0.15
C LEU A 10 14.80 5.70 0.44
N GLU A 11 14.94 5.22 1.67
CA GLU A 11 13.90 4.50 2.40
C GLU A 11 12.61 5.31 2.50
N ASN A 12 12.70 6.58 2.92
CA ASN A 12 11.55 7.47 3.01
C ASN A 12 10.84 7.66 1.67
N LYS A 13 11.59 7.78 0.56
CA LYS A 13 11.01 7.90 -0.79
C LYS A 13 10.30 6.63 -1.23
N ILE A 14 10.88 5.47 -0.90
CA ILE A 14 10.27 4.16 -1.21
C ILE A 14 8.97 4.01 -0.42
N ILE A 15 8.99 4.26 0.90
CA ILE A 15 7.81 4.21 1.75
C ILE A 15 6.71 5.13 1.21
N TYR A 16 7.05 6.38 0.93
CA TYR A 16 6.10 7.35 0.35
C TYR A 16 5.48 6.86 -0.95
N GLY A 17 6.30 6.31 -1.86
CA GLY A 17 5.82 5.77 -3.13
C GLY A 17 4.86 4.59 -2.94
N LEU A 18 5.16 3.69 -2.01
CA LEU A 18 4.31 2.54 -1.68
C LEU A 18 2.98 2.96 -1.06
N GLU A 19 3.01 3.91 -0.13
CA GLU A 19 1.80 4.45 0.53
C GLU A 19 0.88 5.14 -0.47
N GLU A 20 1.43 5.98 -1.36
CA GLU A 20 0.67 6.66 -2.40
C GLU A 20 0.12 5.71 -3.46
N ALA A 21 0.89 4.69 -3.87
CA ALA A 21 0.44 3.67 -4.80
C ALA A 21 -0.74 2.88 -4.23
N TYR A 22 -0.64 2.46 -2.96
CA TYR A 22 -1.73 1.80 -2.25
C TYR A 22 -2.97 2.70 -2.21
N ARG A 23 -2.83 3.96 -1.76
CA ARG A 23 -3.95 4.92 -1.67
C ARG A 23 -4.69 5.06 -2.99
N LYS A 24 -3.96 5.26 -4.10
CA LYS A 24 -4.55 5.40 -5.45
C LYS A 24 -5.26 4.11 -5.88
N MET A 25 -4.67 2.95 -5.60
CA MET A 25 -5.28 1.66 -5.90
C MET A 25 -6.61 1.49 -5.15
N VAL A 26 -6.66 1.81 -3.85
CA VAL A 26 -7.91 1.72 -3.05
C VAL A 26 -9.01 2.60 -3.62
N ILE A 27 -8.68 3.83 -4.03
CA ILE A 27 -9.65 4.75 -4.65
C ILE A 27 -10.26 4.11 -5.91
N VAL A 28 -9.42 3.59 -6.81
CA VAL A 28 -9.87 2.94 -8.05
C VAL A 28 -10.72 1.70 -7.75
N LYS A 29 -10.31 0.88 -6.78
CA LYS A 29 -11.06 -0.31 -6.38
C LYS A 29 -12.45 0.02 -5.85
N LYS A 30 -12.56 1.05 -5.00
CA LYS A 30 -13.83 1.56 -4.46
C LYS A 30 -14.72 2.16 -5.54
N GLN A 31 -14.16 2.99 -6.43
CA GLN A 31 -14.90 3.59 -7.55
C GLN A 31 -15.47 2.53 -8.50
N ASN A 32 -14.70 1.47 -8.76
CA ASN A 32 -15.11 0.39 -9.66
C ASN A 32 -15.92 -0.71 -8.95
N ASN A 33 -16.23 -0.56 -7.66
CA ASN A 33 -16.86 -1.57 -6.81
C ASN A 33 -16.21 -2.97 -6.97
N SER A 34 -14.88 -3.02 -7.02
CA SER A 34 -14.11 -4.22 -7.33
C SER A 34 -13.24 -4.68 -6.16
N PRO A 35 -13.17 -5.98 -5.85
CA PRO A 35 -12.45 -6.46 -4.69
C PRO A 35 -10.93 -6.33 -4.84
N LEU A 36 -10.25 -6.25 -3.69
CA LEU A 36 -8.81 -6.36 -3.59
C LEU A 36 -8.44 -7.82 -3.30
N ILE A 37 -7.65 -8.44 -4.19
CA ILE A 37 -7.20 -9.82 -4.03
C ILE A 37 -5.84 -9.81 -3.37
N VAL A 38 -5.70 -10.51 -2.24
CA VAL A 38 -4.44 -10.63 -1.51
C VAL A 38 -4.14 -12.08 -1.15
N SER A 39 -2.86 -12.39 -0.97
CA SER A 39 -2.44 -13.65 -0.35
C SER A 39 -2.27 -13.43 1.15
N ARG A 40 -3.04 -14.15 1.95
CA ARG A 40 -2.94 -14.16 3.42
C ARG A 40 -2.76 -15.61 3.87
N ASP A 41 -1.65 -15.89 4.54
CA ASP A 41 -1.31 -17.23 5.04
C ASP A 41 -1.34 -18.31 3.94
N GLY A 42 -0.84 -17.96 2.75
CA GLY A 42 -0.82 -18.85 1.58
C GLY A 42 -2.18 -19.07 0.92
N LYS A 43 -3.25 -18.43 1.41
CA LYS A 43 -4.60 -18.47 0.83
C LYS A 43 -4.89 -17.19 0.08
N VAL A 44 -5.53 -17.34 -1.08
CA VAL A 44 -6.05 -16.20 -1.84
C VAL A 44 -7.37 -15.76 -1.23
N VAL A 45 -7.44 -14.51 -0.77
CA VAL A 45 -8.64 -13.91 -0.19
C VAL A 45 -9.03 -12.65 -0.96
N ALA A 46 -10.35 -12.43 -1.08
CA ALA A 46 -10.91 -11.22 -1.67
C ALA A 46 -11.42 -10.30 -0.56
N ILE A 47 -10.94 -9.07 -0.54
CA ILE A 47 -11.38 -8.03 0.39
C ILE A 47 -12.41 -7.16 -0.36
N PRO A 48 -13.66 -7.06 0.14
CA PRO A 48 -14.67 -6.18 -0.42
C PRO A 48 -14.21 -4.71 -0.48
N PRO A 49 -14.62 -3.93 -1.48
CA PRO A 49 -14.12 -2.56 -1.69
C PRO A 49 -14.29 -1.65 -0.47
N ASP A 50 -15.41 -1.77 0.22
CA ASP A 50 -15.81 -1.04 1.42
C ASP A 50 -14.96 -1.39 2.66
N GLU A 51 -14.48 -2.63 2.73
CA GLU A 51 -13.61 -3.12 3.80
C GLU A 51 -12.12 -2.81 3.55
N ILE A 52 -11.74 -2.29 2.38
CA ILE A 52 -10.35 -1.93 2.10
C ILE A 52 -9.95 -0.70 2.94
N PRO A 53 -8.92 -0.80 3.80
CA PRO A 53 -8.41 0.34 4.55
C PRO A 53 -7.97 1.46 3.60
N PRO A 54 -8.29 2.73 3.88
CA PRO A 54 -7.99 3.85 2.98
C PRO A 54 -6.49 4.13 2.84
N THR A 55 -5.69 3.71 3.82
CA THR A 55 -4.25 3.90 3.89
C THR A 55 -3.57 2.69 4.52
N VAL A 56 -2.28 2.54 4.25
CA VAL A 56 -1.37 1.63 4.93
C VAL A 56 -0.18 2.46 5.42
N LYS A 57 0.38 2.13 6.58
CA LYS A 57 1.61 2.73 7.08
C LYS A 57 2.67 1.65 7.20
N TYR A 58 3.87 1.94 6.71
CA TYR A 58 5.02 1.04 6.80
C TYR A 58 6.02 1.45 7.90
N LYS A 59 5.53 2.15 8.94
CA LYS A 59 6.29 2.62 10.11
C LYS A 59 5.66 2.13 11.41
#